data_AF-A0A970HKT2-F1
#
_entry.id   AF-A0A970HKT2-F1
#
_cell.length_a   1.000
_cell.length_b   1.000
_cell.length_c   1.000
_cell.angle_alpha   90.00
_cell.angle_beta   90.00
_cell.angle_gamma   90.00
#
_symmetry.space_group_name_H-M   'P 1'
#
loop_
_entity.id
_entity.type
_entity.pdbx_description
1 polymer ?
#
loop_
_entity_poly.entity_id
_entity_poly.type
_entity_poly.pdbx_seq_one_letter_code
_entity_poly.pdbx_strand_id
1 'polypeptide(L)'
;MSDYFGGNGTRIVVQSHAKPVWWARVLADLLTLSRLIGAILLALMSWEKTADSLGKLVRYSLLLWSTDTIDGRIARRSHAPPSWLGEHDILADSVLALGVVIALARLGYVSGTLIVAWLGLCLAIYAIRPVDTVILVFMLPFHLALPVAAFAHGLPEFKLYLVWVGAMAVANRSRLKWNIEVFINGLPHGMRRWISSWLPVWLRLTSDEREAFRARRRL
;
A
#
# COMPACT_ATOMS: atom_id res chain seq x y z
N MET A 1 3.43 -40.28 36.47
CA MET A 1 2.96 -39.59 37.69
C MET A 1 4.08 -38.64 38.09
N SER A 2 3.85 -37.33 37.93
CA SER A 2 4.74 -36.21 38.29
C SER A 2 6.08 -36.15 37.51
N ASP A 3 6.58 -35.03 36.98
CA ASP A 3 6.54 -33.67 37.51
C ASP A 3 6.30 -32.59 36.43
N TYR A 4 5.34 -31.73 36.74
CA TYR A 4 5.20 -30.38 36.20
C TYR A 4 6.25 -29.48 36.88
N PHE A 5 7.22 -28.95 36.13
CA PHE A 5 7.97 -27.78 36.57
C PHE A 5 7.64 -26.59 35.67
N GLY A 6 6.83 -25.68 36.24
CA GLY A 6 6.55 -24.37 35.71
C GLY A 6 7.79 -23.49 35.76
N GLY A 7 8.32 -23.17 34.57
CA GLY A 7 9.23 -22.04 34.38
C GLY A 7 8.42 -20.81 34.02
N ASN A 8 8.01 -20.04 35.04
CA ASN A 8 7.53 -18.67 34.89
C ASN A 8 8.73 -17.79 34.49
N GLY A 9 9.18 -17.92 33.24
CA GLY A 9 10.18 -17.05 32.65
C GLY A 9 9.53 -15.72 32.35
N THR A 10 9.62 -14.81 33.32
CA THR A 10 9.30 -13.38 33.18
C THR A 10 9.97 -12.88 31.90
N ARG A 11 9.17 -12.71 30.84
CA ARG A 11 9.63 -12.09 29.60
C ARG A 11 9.96 -10.65 29.93
N ILE A 12 11.23 -10.38 30.19
CA ILE A 12 11.75 -9.02 30.21
C ILE A 12 11.57 -8.51 28.78
N VAL A 13 10.49 -7.76 28.56
CA VAL A 13 10.28 -6.96 27.36
C VAL A 13 11.36 -5.90 27.42
N VAL A 14 12.49 -6.14 26.75
CA VAL A 14 13.48 -5.11 26.46
C VAL A 14 12.80 -4.16 25.46
N GLN A 15 11.97 -3.24 25.96
CA GLN A 15 11.51 -2.10 25.17
C GLN A 15 12.76 -1.37 24.71
N SER A 16 13.01 -1.30 23.40
CA SER A 16 14.09 -0.47 22.90
C SER A 16 13.80 0.98 23.31
N HIS A 17 14.63 1.56 24.18
CA HIS A 17 14.56 2.94 24.66
C HIS A 17 14.88 3.98 23.56
N ALA A 18 14.34 3.82 22.35
CA ALA A 18 14.37 4.87 21.36
C ALA A 18 13.34 5.94 21.77
N LYS A 19 13.80 7.16 22.04
CA LYS A 19 12.91 8.26 22.40
C LYS A 19 11.94 8.54 21.26
N PRO A 20 10.64 8.72 21.53
CA PRO A 20 9.66 9.03 20.50
C PRO A 20 9.99 10.37 19.84
N VAL A 21 9.99 10.37 18.51
CA VAL A 21 10.33 11.52 17.67
C VAL A 21 9.03 12.12 17.13
N TRP A 22 8.42 13.00 17.90
CA TRP A 22 7.09 13.56 17.61
C TRP A 22 7.01 14.35 16.30
N TRP A 23 8.07 15.06 15.91
CA TRP A 23 8.10 15.80 14.65
C TRP A 23 7.99 14.87 13.43
N ALA A 24 8.57 13.67 13.52
CA ALA A 24 8.52 12.68 12.46
C ALA A 24 7.09 12.15 12.28
N ARG A 25 6.35 11.99 13.38
CA ARG A 25 4.92 11.67 13.33
C ARG A 25 4.11 12.77 12.66
N VAL A 26 4.31 14.03 13.05
CA VAL A 26 3.62 15.18 12.43
C VAL A 26 3.91 15.25 10.94
N LEU A 27 5.15 15.02 10.54
CA LEU A 27 5.52 14.99 9.12
C LEU A 27 4.81 13.86 8.36
N ALA A 28 4.69 12.67 8.96
CA ALA A 28 3.91 11.58 8.36
C ALA A 28 2.43 11.97 8.21
N ASP A 29 1.82 12.57 9.23
CA ASP A 29 0.42 13.01 9.18
C ASP A 29 0.20 14.07 8.09
N LEU A 30 1.13 15.02 7.93
CA LEU A 30 1.07 16.02 6.87
C LEU A 30 1.18 15.40 5.47
N LEU A 31 1.98 14.35 5.31
CA LEU A 31 2.09 13.64 4.04
C LEU A 31 0.79 12.86 3.73
N THR A 32 0.18 12.20 4.71
CA THR A 32 -1.14 11.57 4.53
C THR A 32 -2.22 12.61 4.22
N LEU A 33 -2.21 13.77 4.89
CA LEU A 33 -3.14 14.85 4.58
C LEU A 33 -2.92 15.41 3.17
N SER A 34 -1.67 15.51 2.71
CA SER A 34 -1.35 15.92 1.34
C SER A 34 -1.92 14.96 0.30
N ARG A 35 -1.98 13.66 0.61
CA ARG A 35 -2.64 12.65 -0.26
C ARG A 35 -4.14 12.88 -0.34
N LEU A 36 -4.80 13.14 0.78
CA LEU A 36 -6.23 13.46 0.80
C LEU A 36 -6.55 14.72 -0.01
N ILE A 37 -5.79 15.79 0.21
CA ILE A 37 -5.94 17.04 -0.54
C ILE A 37 -5.67 16.80 -2.03
N GLY A 38 -4.56 16.12 -2.36
CA GLY A 38 -4.18 15.77 -3.72
C GLY A 38 -5.26 14.96 -4.44
N ALA A 39 -5.85 13.98 -3.77
CA ALA A 39 -6.95 13.17 -4.29
C ALA A 39 -8.17 14.01 -4.68
N ILE A 40 -8.58 14.93 -3.80
CA ILE A 40 -9.71 15.85 -4.04
C ILE A 40 -9.38 16.77 -5.20
N LEU A 41 -8.17 17.35 -5.23
CA LEU A 41 -7.74 18.22 -6.32
C LEU A 41 -7.74 17.48 -7.66
N LEU A 42 -7.22 16.25 -7.72
CA LEU A 42 -7.24 15.43 -8.93
C LEU A 42 -8.68 15.14 -9.41
N ALA A 43 -9.60 14.85 -8.49
CA ALA A 43 -11.00 14.60 -8.84
C ALA A 43 -11.72 15.85 -9.37
N LEU A 44 -11.43 17.02 -8.79
CA LEU A 44 -12.13 18.28 -9.07
C LEU A 44 -11.51 19.07 -10.23
N MET A 45 -10.22 18.90 -10.50
CA MET A 45 -9.53 19.63 -11.57
C MET A 45 -10.20 19.43 -12.92
N SER A 46 -10.22 20.50 -13.73
CA SER A 46 -10.73 20.46 -15.09
C SER A 46 -9.72 19.76 -15.99
N TRP A 47 -10.07 18.57 -16.43
CA TRP A 47 -9.25 17.76 -17.33
C TRP A 47 -9.73 17.91 -18.77
N GLU A 48 -8.82 18.25 -19.67
CA GLU A 48 -9.08 18.17 -21.11
C GLU A 48 -8.91 16.73 -21.58
N LYS A 49 -9.73 16.28 -22.54
CA LYS A 49 -9.68 14.93 -23.09
C LYS A 49 -8.50 14.75 -24.06
N THR A 50 -7.28 14.96 -23.55
CA THR A 50 -6.03 14.95 -24.31
C THR A 50 -5.03 13.99 -23.69
N ALA A 51 -4.15 13.43 -24.53
CA ALA A 51 -3.06 12.56 -24.09
C ALA A 51 -2.13 13.25 -23.08
N ASP A 52 -1.89 14.56 -23.24
CA ASP A 52 -1.10 15.37 -22.31
C ASP A 52 -1.74 15.42 -20.90
N SER A 53 -3.07 15.56 -20.83
CA SER A 53 -3.79 15.55 -19.54
C SER A 53 -3.68 14.20 -18.83
N LEU A 54 -3.74 13.08 -19.57
CA LEU A 54 -3.48 11.76 -19.01
C LEU A 54 -2.03 11.63 -18.51
N GLY A 55 -1.06 12.15 -19.27
CA GLY A 55 0.35 12.19 -18.84
C GLY A 55 0.54 13.00 -17.55
N LYS A 56 -0.10 14.17 -17.45
CA LYS A 56 -0.12 14.99 -16.22
C LYS A 56 -0.73 14.23 -15.03
N LEU A 57 -1.84 13.53 -15.24
CA LEU A 57 -2.46 12.70 -14.21
C LEU A 57 -1.49 11.62 -13.72
N VAL A 58 -0.81 10.89 -14.61
CA VAL A 58 0.22 9.90 -14.22
C VAL A 58 1.30 10.54 -13.36
N ARG A 59 1.83 11.70 -13.76
CA ARG A 59 2.90 12.38 -13.01
C ARG A 59 2.43 12.80 -11.62
N TYR A 60 1.25 13.40 -11.50
CA TYR A 60 0.70 13.80 -10.20
C TYR A 60 0.38 12.60 -9.30
N SER A 61 -0.20 11.54 -9.85
CA SER A 61 -0.44 10.30 -9.10
C SER A 61 0.85 9.66 -8.61
N LEU A 62 1.90 9.62 -9.43
CA LEU A 62 3.21 9.11 -9.01
C LEU A 62 3.84 9.96 -7.90
N LEU A 63 3.70 11.28 -7.94
CA LEU A 63 4.15 12.15 -6.86
C LEU A 63 3.41 11.85 -5.55
N LEU A 64 2.07 11.73 -5.59
CA LEU A 64 1.25 11.42 -4.42
C LEU A 64 1.47 10.00 -3.89
N TRP A 65 1.70 9.00 -4.75
CA TRP A 65 2.08 7.66 -4.29
C TRP A 65 3.51 7.61 -3.73
N SER A 66 4.40 8.50 -4.16
CA SER A 66 5.74 8.59 -3.60
C SER A 66 5.71 9.08 -2.15
N THR A 67 4.76 9.95 -1.79
CA THR A 67 4.66 10.46 -0.41
C THR A 67 4.26 9.36 0.58
N ASP A 68 3.41 8.40 0.19
CA ASP A 68 3.07 7.20 0.99
C ASP A 68 4.30 6.36 1.36
N THR A 69 5.21 6.13 0.40
CA THR A 69 6.40 5.34 0.73
C THR A 69 7.33 6.08 1.71
N ILE A 70 7.36 7.41 1.63
CA ILE A 70 8.18 8.26 2.49
C ILE A 70 7.57 8.33 3.89
N ASP A 71 6.26 8.59 4.01
CA ASP A 71 5.58 8.75 5.29
C ASP A 71 5.65 7.47 6.14
N GLY A 72 5.45 6.29 5.55
CA GLY A 72 5.52 5.04 6.28
C GLY A 72 6.92 4.77 6.82
N ARG A 73 7.97 5.21 6.11
CA ARG A 73 9.36 5.11 6.60
C ARG A 73 9.62 6.06 7.77
N ILE A 74 9.11 7.28 7.68
CA ILE A 74 9.26 8.30 8.70
C ILE A 74 8.49 7.87 9.96
N ALA A 75 7.24 7.43 9.82
CA ALA A 75 6.40 6.94 10.90
C ALA A 75 7.07 5.78 11.66
N ARG A 76 7.64 4.80 10.95
CA ARG A 76 8.37 3.68 11.59
C ARG A 76 9.64 4.09 12.31
N ARG A 77 10.33 5.13 11.83
CA ARG A 77 11.51 5.68 12.51
C ARG A 77 11.14 6.56 13.70
N SER A 78 9.88 7.01 13.79
CA SER A 78 9.45 7.91 14.84
C SER A 78 9.38 7.24 16.22
N HIS A 79 9.19 5.91 16.28
CA HIS A 79 8.89 5.17 17.52
C HIS A 79 7.69 5.75 18.32
N ALA A 80 6.93 6.67 17.73
CA ALA A 80 5.75 7.26 18.34
C ALA A 80 4.54 6.37 18.06
N PRO A 81 3.53 6.34 18.96
CA PRO A 81 2.28 5.65 18.68
C PRO A 81 1.62 6.23 17.41
N PRO A 82 0.96 5.39 16.60
CA PRO A 82 0.27 5.84 15.40
C PRO A 82 -0.74 6.93 15.78
N SER A 83 -0.82 7.97 14.95
CA SER A 83 -1.86 8.98 15.04
C SER A 83 -3.19 8.37 14.55
N TRP A 84 -4.31 9.03 14.83
CA TRP A 84 -5.61 8.68 14.24
C TRP A 84 -5.52 8.61 12.70
N LEU A 85 -4.73 9.49 12.09
CA LEU A 85 -4.55 9.53 10.63
C LEU A 85 -3.73 8.33 10.14
N GLY A 86 -2.71 7.91 10.89
CA GLY A 86 -1.93 6.71 10.60
C GLY A 86 -2.71 5.40 10.80
N GLU A 87 -3.70 5.38 11.70
CA GLU A 87 -4.63 4.24 11.85
C GLU A 87 -5.60 4.13 10.66
N HIS A 88 -5.92 5.25 10.02
CA HIS A 88 -6.86 5.34 8.90
C HIS A 88 -6.17 5.55 7.54
N ASP A 89 -4.90 5.19 7.43
CA ASP A 89 -4.09 5.35 6.20
C ASP A 89 -4.74 4.67 4.98
N ILE A 90 -5.40 3.53 5.20
CA ILE A 90 -6.16 2.82 4.17
C ILE A 90 -7.27 3.69 3.56
N LEU A 91 -7.90 4.57 4.34
CA LEU A 91 -8.91 5.49 3.84
C LEU A 91 -8.27 6.56 2.96
N ALA A 92 -7.10 7.09 3.35
CA ALA A 92 -6.38 8.07 2.55
C ALA A 92 -5.97 7.50 1.18
N ASP A 93 -5.45 6.29 1.15
CA ASP A 93 -5.13 5.58 -0.09
C ASP A 93 -6.37 5.29 -0.94
N SER A 94 -7.47 4.91 -0.30
CA SER A 94 -8.74 4.64 -0.99
C SER A 94 -9.31 5.92 -1.61
N VAL A 95 -9.25 7.04 -0.91
CA VAL A 95 -9.66 8.35 -1.41
C VAL A 95 -8.76 8.78 -2.57
N LEU A 96 -7.44 8.55 -2.49
CA LEU A 96 -6.52 8.83 -3.59
C LEU A 96 -6.82 7.98 -4.83
N ALA A 97 -7.00 6.68 -4.68
CA ALA A 97 -7.37 5.79 -5.76
C ALA A 97 -8.70 6.20 -6.41
N LEU A 98 -9.68 6.60 -5.59
CA LEU A 98 -10.96 7.11 -6.07
C LEU A 98 -10.81 8.45 -6.82
N GLY A 99 -9.99 9.37 -6.31
CA GLY A 99 -9.74 10.65 -6.98
C GLY A 99 -9.10 10.46 -8.35
N VAL A 100 -8.15 9.53 -8.46
CA VAL A 100 -7.52 9.15 -9.73
C VAL A 100 -8.52 8.54 -10.71
N VAL A 101 -9.37 7.60 -10.27
CA VAL A 101 -10.33 6.96 -11.18
C VAL A 101 -11.45 7.92 -11.62
N ILE A 102 -11.86 8.86 -10.75
CA ILE A 102 -12.76 9.96 -11.13
C ILE A 102 -12.11 10.84 -12.19
N ALA A 103 -10.84 11.21 -12.02
CA ALA A 103 -10.10 11.97 -13.03
C ALA A 103 -10.05 11.22 -14.38
N LEU A 104 -9.79 9.91 -14.37
CA LEU A 104 -9.85 9.05 -15.56
C LEU A 104 -11.24 9.03 -16.20
N ALA A 105 -12.30 9.03 -15.40
CA ALA A 105 -13.67 9.08 -15.92
C ALA A 105 -13.98 10.42 -16.58
N ARG A 106 -13.53 11.53 -16.00
CA ARG A 106 -13.68 12.87 -16.57
C ARG A 106 -12.90 13.04 -17.88
N LEU A 107 -11.72 12.42 -17.96
CA LEU A 107 -10.94 12.29 -19.19
C LEU A 107 -11.61 11.41 -20.25
N GLY A 108 -12.59 10.58 -19.86
CA GLY A 108 -13.31 9.68 -20.76
C GLY A 108 -12.69 8.30 -20.93
N TYR A 109 -11.69 7.92 -20.12
CA TYR A 109 -11.04 6.60 -20.18
C TYR A 109 -11.79 5.53 -19.38
N VAL A 110 -12.60 5.92 -18.39
CA VAL A 110 -13.38 5.01 -17.55
C VAL A 110 -14.83 5.47 -17.50
N SER A 111 -15.79 4.54 -17.53
CA SER A 111 -17.20 4.88 -17.35
C SER A 111 -17.51 5.26 -15.91
N GLY A 112 -18.11 6.43 -15.70
CA GLY A 112 -18.59 6.85 -14.37
C GLY A 112 -19.60 5.86 -13.77
N THR A 113 -20.48 5.29 -14.60
CA THR A 113 -21.43 4.26 -14.17
C THR A 113 -20.72 3.01 -13.65
N LEU A 114 -19.62 2.60 -14.29
CA LEU A 114 -18.83 1.46 -13.85
C LEU A 114 -18.19 1.73 -12.48
N ILE A 115 -17.69 2.94 -12.24
CA ILE A 115 -17.11 3.33 -10.94
C ILE A 115 -18.19 3.26 -9.85
N VAL A 116 -19.37 3.84 -10.10
CA VAL A 116 -20.49 3.82 -9.14
C VAL A 116 -20.94 2.40 -8.85
N ALA A 117 -21.09 1.55 -9.87
CA ALA A 117 -21.47 0.15 -9.69
C ALA A 117 -20.40 -0.63 -8.89
N TRP A 118 -19.11 -0.42 -9.20
CA TRP A 118 -18.01 -1.06 -8.50
C TRP A 118 -17.92 -0.64 -7.03
N LEU A 119 -18.08 0.64 -6.74
CA LEU A 119 -18.15 1.16 -5.37
C LEU A 119 -19.38 0.64 -4.62
N GLY A 120 -20.53 0.59 -5.26
CA GLY A 120 -21.76 0.04 -4.68
C GLY A 120 -21.57 -1.43 -4.28
N LEU A 121 -20.94 -2.23 -5.15
CA LEU A 121 -20.59 -3.62 -4.84
C LEU A 121 -19.59 -3.71 -3.68
N CYS A 122 -18.56 -2.87 -3.66
CA CYS A 122 -17.59 -2.79 -2.57
C CYS A 122 -18.29 -2.53 -1.22
N LEU A 123 -19.18 -1.51 -1.18
CA LEU A 123 -19.92 -1.13 0.02
C LEU A 123 -20.87 -2.23 0.48
N ALA A 124 -21.56 -2.89 -0.44
CA ALA A 124 -22.45 -4.01 -0.12
C ALA A 124 -21.68 -5.18 0.53
N ILE A 125 -20.51 -5.54 -0.01
CA ILE A 125 -19.67 -6.59 0.57
C ILE A 125 -19.07 -6.15 1.90
N TYR A 126 -18.61 -4.90 2.00
CA TYR A 126 -18.06 -4.34 3.22
C TYR A 126 -19.09 -4.29 4.36
N ALA A 127 -20.36 -4.01 4.06
CA ALA A 127 -21.45 -4.05 5.03
C ALA A 127 -21.65 -5.46 5.64
N ILE A 128 -21.35 -6.53 4.89
CA ILE A 128 -21.43 -7.91 5.36
C ILE A 128 -20.13 -8.31 6.09
N ARG A 129 -18.98 -7.81 5.63
CA ARG A 129 -17.63 -8.13 6.13
C ARG A 129 -16.78 -6.85 6.23
N PRO A 130 -16.86 -6.11 7.34
CA PRO A 130 -16.16 -4.84 7.50
C PRO A 130 -14.68 -5.08 7.84
N VAL A 131 -13.93 -5.57 6.86
CA VAL A 131 -12.49 -5.83 6.97
C VAL A 131 -11.74 -5.08 5.88
N ASP A 132 -10.61 -4.49 6.26
CA ASP A 132 -9.73 -3.70 5.37
C ASP A 132 -9.33 -4.43 4.09
N THR A 133 -9.25 -5.77 4.15
CA THR A 133 -8.93 -6.59 2.97
C THR A 133 -9.95 -6.43 1.85
N VAL A 134 -11.24 -6.22 2.16
CA VAL A 134 -12.27 -5.95 1.15
C VAL A 134 -11.94 -4.65 0.43
N ILE A 135 -11.66 -3.58 1.18
CA ILE A 135 -11.29 -2.28 0.60
C ILE A 135 -10.08 -2.43 -0.32
N LEU A 136 -9.01 -3.08 0.15
CA LEU A 136 -7.78 -3.29 -0.62
C LEU A 136 -8.02 -4.02 -1.96
N VAL A 137 -8.82 -5.09 -1.93
CA VAL A 137 -9.14 -5.86 -3.16
C VAL A 137 -9.90 -5.00 -4.16
N PHE A 138 -10.86 -4.20 -3.70
CA PHE A 138 -11.64 -3.33 -4.56
C PHE A 138 -10.87 -2.09 -5.04
N MET A 139 -9.84 -1.66 -4.31
CA MET A 139 -8.94 -0.58 -4.72
C MET A 139 -7.91 -1.01 -5.76
N LEU A 140 -7.56 -2.29 -5.83
CA LEU A 140 -6.54 -2.78 -6.77
C LEU A 140 -6.86 -2.43 -8.25
N PRO A 141 -8.09 -2.67 -8.77
CA PRO A 141 -8.44 -2.26 -10.13
C PRO A 141 -8.29 -0.75 -10.37
N PHE A 142 -8.60 0.09 -9.38
CA PHE A 142 -8.46 1.55 -9.51
C PHE A 142 -6.99 1.97 -9.62
N HIS A 143 -6.10 1.35 -8.83
CA HIS A 143 -4.66 1.58 -8.95
C HIS A 143 -4.09 1.14 -10.30
N LEU A 144 -4.64 0.07 -10.88
CA LEU A 144 -4.21 -0.44 -12.19
C LEU A 144 -4.81 0.32 -13.37
N ALA A 145 -5.95 0.99 -13.21
CA ALA A 145 -6.63 1.69 -14.29
C ALA A 145 -5.74 2.76 -14.95
N LEU A 146 -5.02 3.54 -14.15
CA LEU A 146 -4.15 4.61 -14.63
C LEU A 146 -2.95 4.09 -15.47
N PRO A 147 -2.11 3.15 -14.98
CA PRO A 147 -1.02 2.62 -15.78
C PRO A 147 -1.50 1.83 -16.99
N VAL A 148 -2.64 1.13 -16.90
CA VAL A 148 -3.25 0.46 -18.06
C VAL A 148 -3.69 1.47 -19.12
N ALA A 149 -4.33 2.57 -18.73
CA ALA A 149 -4.69 3.64 -19.65
C ALA A 149 -3.43 4.27 -20.29
N ALA A 150 -2.40 4.58 -19.50
CA ALA A 150 -1.15 5.12 -20.02
C ALA A 150 -0.47 4.18 -21.03
N PHE A 151 -0.47 2.86 -20.75
CA PHE A 151 0.04 1.84 -21.66
C PHE A 151 -0.78 1.73 -22.94
N ALA A 152 -2.11 1.63 -22.82
CA ALA A 152 -3.02 1.48 -23.96
C ALA A 152 -2.94 2.67 -24.94
N HIS A 153 -2.63 3.87 -24.42
CA HIS A 153 -2.44 5.08 -25.23
C HIS A 153 -0.98 5.37 -25.60
N GLY A 154 -0.04 4.45 -25.34
CA GLY A 154 1.35 4.57 -25.77
C GLY A 154 2.11 5.72 -25.12
N LEU A 155 1.71 6.15 -23.91
CA LEU A 155 2.31 7.30 -23.25
C LEU A 155 3.71 6.98 -22.68
N PRO A 156 4.69 7.88 -22.82
CA PRO A 156 6.01 7.69 -22.23
C PRO A 156 5.97 7.62 -20.70
N GLU A 157 4.96 8.22 -20.06
CA GLU A 157 4.73 8.18 -18.61
C GLU A 157 4.51 6.75 -18.09
N PHE A 158 4.07 5.80 -18.93
CA PHE A 158 4.02 4.40 -18.52
C PHE A 158 5.41 3.86 -18.17
N LYS A 159 6.45 4.27 -18.91
CA LYS A 159 7.84 3.90 -18.57
C LYS A 159 8.26 4.53 -17.25
N LEU A 160 7.85 5.77 -16.99
CA LEU A 160 8.09 6.42 -15.71
C LEU A 160 7.42 5.66 -14.55
N TYR A 161 6.19 5.18 -14.75
CA TYR A 161 5.51 4.33 -13.78
C TYR A 161 6.27 3.02 -13.52
N LEU A 162 6.77 2.34 -14.57
CA LEU A 162 7.58 1.13 -14.40
C LEU A 162 8.88 1.40 -13.65
N VAL A 163 9.58 2.50 -13.96
CA VAL A 163 10.78 2.92 -13.23
C VAL A 163 10.44 3.17 -11.76
N TRP A 164 9.32 3.85 -11.49
CA TRP A 164 8.87 4.11 -10.13
C TRP A 164 8.53 2.82 -9.37
N VAL A 165 7.79 1.89 -9.96
CA VAL A 165 7.50 0.57 -9.35
C VAL A 165 8.79 -0.18 -9.06
N GLY A 166 9.74 -0.19 -10.01
CA GLY A 166 11.05 -0.81 -9.83
C GLY A 166 11.83 -0.18 -8.67
N ALA A 167 11.87 1.16 -8.61
CA ALA A 167 12.50 1.89 -7.52
C ALA A 167 11.85 1.57 -6.17
N MET A 168 10.52 1.53 -6.10
CA MET A 168 9.78 1.17 -4.88
C MET A 168 10.03 -0.28 -4.46
N ALA A 169 10.08 -1.22 -5.40
CA ALA A 169 10.38 -2.62 -5.14
C ALA A 169 11.80 -2.79 -4.58
N VAL A 170 12.79 -2.09 -5.13
CA VAL A 170 14.17 -2.08 -4.63
C VAL A 170 14.24 -1.44 -3.25
N ALA A 171 13.64 -0.26 -3.11
CA ALA A 171 13.70 0.50 -1.86
C ALA A 171 13.02 -0.27 -0.72
N ASN A 172 11.92 -0.97 -1.00
CA ASN A 172 11.15 -1.73 -0.01
C ASN A 172 11.40 -3.25 -0.07
N ARG A 173 12.53 -3.68 -0.66
CA ARG A 173 12.84 -5.10 -0.94
C ARG A 173 12.62 -6.03 0.25
N SER A 174 13.05 -5.64 1.45
CA SER A 174 12.93 -6.48 2.65
C SER A 174 11.47 -6.69 3.04
N ARG A 175 10.64 -5.64 2.94
CA ARG A 175 9.20 -5.73 3.22
C ARG A 175 8.48 -6.51 2.14
N LEU A 176 8.88 -6.33 0.88
CA LEU A 176 8.31 -7.06 -0.25
C LEU A 176 8.52 -8.57 -0.09
N LYS A 177 9.76 -9.02 0.19
CA LYS A 177 10.05 -10.42 0.49
C LYS A 177 9.15 -10.95 1.61
N TRP A 178 8.99 -10.17 2.69
CA TRP A 178 8.20 -10.59 3.85
C TRP A 178 6.73 -10.74 3.51
N ASN A 179 6.16 -9.76 2.81
CA ASN A 179 4.77 -9.81 2.38
C ASN A 179 4.53 -10.99 1.43
N ILE A 180 5.47 -11.28 0.52
CA ILE A 180 5.41 -12.44 -0.37
C ILE A 180 5.42 -13.73 0.45
N GLU A 181 6.30 -13.88 1.44
CA GLU A 181 6.34 -15.06 2.30
C GLU A 181 5.05 -15.24 3.10
N VAL A 182 4.53 -14.18 3.72
CA VAL A 182 3.26 -14.20 4.47
C VAL A 182 2.10 -14.60 3.56
N PHE A 183 2.03 -14.02 2.36
CA PHE A 183 1.02 -14.35 1.36
C PHE A 183 1.10 -15.83 0.96
N ILE A 184 2.28 -16.32 0.58
CA ILE A 184 2.51 -17.71 0.18
C ILE A 184 2.13 -18.69 1.29
N ASN A 185 2.44 -18.34 2.55
CA ASN A 185 2.10 -19.16 3.71
C ASN A 185 0.58 -19.16 4.02
N GLY A 186 -0.16 -18.15 3.59
CA GLY A 186 -1.62 -18.08 3.70
C GLY A 186 -2.38 -18.88 2.64
N LEU A 187 -1.70 -19.38 1.60
CA LEU A 187 -2.34 -20.12 0.51
C LEU A 187 -2.53 -21.61 0.81
N PRO A 188 -3.56 -22.26 0.21
CA PRO A 188 -3.71 -23.70 0.25
C PRO A 188 -2.45 -24.43 -0.25
N HIS A 189 -2.16 -25.62 0.30
CA HIS A 189 -0.92 -26.35 0.03
C HIS A 189 -0.60 -26.57 -1.46
N GLY A 190 -1.60 -26.79 -2.31
CA GLY A 190 -1.42 -26.91 -3.76
C GLY A 190 -0.86 -25.65 -4.40
N MET A 191 -1.53 -24.50 -4.16
CA MET A 191 -1.11 -23.19 -4.68
C MET A 191 0.23 -22.76 -4.11
N ARG A 192 0.47 -23.01 -2.81
CA ARG A 192 1.74 -22.70 -2.16
C ARG A 192 2.93 -23.38 -2.86
N ARG A 193 2.81 -24.68 -3.18
CA ARG A 193 3.87 -25.42 -3.90
C ARG A 193 4.09 -24.88 -5.30
N TRP A 194 3.00 -24.60 -6.03
CA TRP A 194 3.06 -24.06 -7.38
C TRP A 194 3.74 -22.68 -7.42
N ILE A 195 3.35 -21.73 -6.56
CA ILE A 195 4.01 -20.41 -6.52
C ILE A 195 5.48 -20.57 -6.11
N SER A 196 5.76 -21.44 -5.14
CA SER A 196 7.12 -21.66 -4.65
C SER A 196 8.05 -22.32 -5.68
N SER A 197 7.53 -23.00 -6.72
CA SER A 197 8.40 -23.59 -7.75
C SER A 197 8.89 -22.57 -8.77
N TRP A 198 8.16 -21.48 -9.00
CA TRP A 198 8.53 -20.43 -9.95
C TRP A 198 9.07 -19.16 -9.28
N LEU A 199 8.91 -19.01 -7.96
CA LEU A 199 9.40 -17.84 -7.25
C LEU A 199 10.94 -17.75 -7.27
N PRO A 200 11.52 -16.68 -7.85
CA PRO A 200 12.96 -16.48 -7.90
C PRO A 200 13.62 -16.50 -6.52
N VAL A 201 14.82 -17.06 -6.43
CA VAL A 201 15.57 -17.19 -5.16
C VAL A 201 15.79 -15.85 -4.48
N TRP A 202 16.06 -14.80 -5.25
CA TRP A 202 16.29 -13.45 -4.73
C TRP A 202 15.05 -12.80 -4.08
N LEU A 203 13.84 -13.31 -4.35
CA LEU A 203 12.59 -12.86 -3.70
C LEU A 203 12.23 -13.66 -2.43
N ARG A 204 12.96 -14.73 -2.13
CA ARG A 204 12.76 -15.53 -0.92
C ARG A 204 13.46 -14.88 0.27
N LEU A 205 12.85 -14.98 1.46
CA LEU A 205 13.55 -14.60 2.69
C LEU A 205 14.64 -15.62 3.03
N THR A 206 15.84 -15.10 3.24
CA THR A 206 16.91 -15.84 3.92
C THR A 206 16.54 -16.10 5.38
N SER A 207 17.16 -17.10 6.00
CA SER A 207 16.94 -17.45 7.41
C SER A 207 17.24 -16.25 8.33
N ASP A 208 18.37 -15.57 8.09
CA ASP A 208 18.81 -14.39 8.85
C ASP A 208 17.83 -13.22 8.73
N GLU A 209 17.32 -12.94 7.52
CA GLU A 209 16.28 -11.92 7.31
C GLU A 209 15.00 -12.27 8.08
N ARG A 210 14.62 -13.56 8.13
CA ARG A 210 13.44 -14.04 8.83
C ARG A 210 13.56 -13.84 10.33
N GLU A 211 14.72 -14.14 10.89
CA GLU A 211 15.02 -13.92 12.31
C GLU A 211 15.04 -12.43 12.66
N ALA A 212 15.66 -11.60 11.82
CA ALA A 212 15.65 -10.15 11.99
C ALA A 212 14.23 -9.55 11.97
N PHE A 213 13.33 -10.04 11.11
CA PHE A 213 11.93 -9.59 11.07
C PHE A 213 11.12 -10.08 12.28
N ARG A 214 11.34 -11.32 12.74
CA ARG A 214 10.70 -11.84 13.95
C ARG A 214 11.15 -11.09 15.20
N ALA A 215 12.43 -10.74 15.28
CA ALA A 215 12.97 -9.93 16.37
C ALA A 215 12.33 -8.53 16.39
N ARG A 216 12.17 -7.88 15.24
CA ARG A 216 11.52 -6.55 15.13
C ARG A 216 10.02 -6.52 15.43
N ARG A 217 9.31 -7.65 15.31
CA ARG A 217 7.87 -7.76 15.65
C ARG A 217 7.60 -8.16 17.11
N ARG A 218 8.62 -8.68 17.82
CA ARG A 218 8.54 -9.03 19.25
C ARG A 218 8.92 -7.85 20.16
N LEU A 219 9.34 -6.73 19.56
CA LEU A 219 9.52 -5.41 20.16
C LEU A 219 8.27 -4.57 19.89
#